data_AF-K0KE06-F1
#
_entry.id   AF-K0KE06-F1
#
_cell.length_a   1.000
_cell.length_b   1.000
_cell.length_c   1.000
_cell.angle_alpha   90.00
_cell.angle_beta   90.00
_cell.angle_gamma   90.00
#
_symmetry.space_group_name_H-M   'P 1'
#
loop_
_entity.id
_entity.type
_entity.pdbx_description
1 polymer ?
#
loop_
_entity_poly.entity_id
_entity_poly.type
_entity_poly.pdbx_seq_one_letter_code
_entity_poly.pdbx_strand_id
1 'polypeptide(L)'
;MNQPWPPGQPYGQQQPDQPYGQPNQPYQGAPGRPYPGQPQPGPQQPGQLQPGQPQPGQPYPGQAAPGQPYGGPGYGRPDKPGGGAAVLAGLLFLPAVIYTLIAAFTSWDGRPDSLHLFISVLGMAFAHDVTGNVDFAITVSMIVAPIVLVLALLLVFRVPAVRWALTVLGALCAIYYVYAVIKLLTTTGGGEFVILPVVALLLWLVPTFVAALPPVGRATRRTAPQPFQQQPPYQQQQWR
;
A
#
# COMPACT_ATOMS: atom_id res chain seq x y z
N MET A 1 26.15 -34.67 -41.25
CA MET A 1 25.04 -33.70 -41.39
C MET A 1 25.17 -32.74 -40.22
N ASN A 2 25.60 -31.53 -40.53
CA ASN A 2 26.09 -30.54 -39.57
C ASN A 2 24.96 -29.74 -38.93
N GLN A 3 25.31 -29.29 -37.73
CA GLN A 3 24.65 -28.51 -36.68
C GLN A 3 23.85 -27.25 -37.06
N PRO A 4 23.06 -26.69 -36.10
CA PRO A 4 21.95 -25.78 -36.33
C PRO A 4 22.34 -24.29 -36.35
N TRP A 5 21.45 -23.49 -36.94
CA TRP A 5 21.52 -22.03 -37.07
C TRP A 5 21.35 -21.29 -35.73
N PRO A 6 22.14 -20.24 -35.45
CA PRO A 6 21.84 -19.24 -34.43
C PRO A 6 21.01 -18.06 -34.98
N PRO A 7 20.24 -17.35 -34.12
CA PRO A 7 19.39 -16.23 -34.51
C PRO A 7 20.19 -14.96 -34.82
N GLY A 8 19.82 -14.29 -35.90
CA GLY A 8 20.40 -13.02 -36.34
C GLY A 8 19.65 -11.78 -35.84
N GLN A 9 20.45 -10.73 -35.63
CA GLN A 9 20.16 -9.28 -35.66
C GLN A 9 19.82 -8.54 -34.36
N PRO A 10 20.76 -7.68 -33.92
CA PRO A 10 20.48 -6.36 -33.37
C PRO A 10 20.88 -5.26 -34.37
N TYR A 11 19.92 -4.41 -34.78
CA TYR A 11 20.21 -3.05 -35.25
C TYR A 11 20.23 -2.16 -33.99
N GLY A 12 21.18 -1.28 -33.69
CA GLY A 12 22.10 -0.54 -34.55
C GLY A 12 21.66 0.92 -34.63
N GLN A 13 22.03 1.76 -33.64
CA GLN A 13 22.13 3.21 -33.81
C GLN A 13 23.30 3.75 -32.99
N GLN A 14 24.42 3.98 -33.69
CA GLN A 14 25.53 4.84 -33.29
C GLN A 14 25.17 6.28 -33.68
N GLN A 15 25.41 7.24 -32.79
CA GLN A 15 25.44 8.67 -33.13
C GLN A 15 26.89 9.14 -33.30
N PRO A 16 27.15 10.11 -34.20
CA PRO A 16 28.45 10.31 -34.82
C PRO A 16 29.33 11.34 -34.12
N ASP A 17 30.63 11.12 -34.25
CA ASP A 17 31.72 12.07 -34.05
C ASP A 17 31.54 13.39 -34.81
N GLN A 18 32.01 14.50 -34.22
CA GLN A 18 32.45 15.67 -34.98
C GLN A 18 33.74 16.31 -34.42
N PRO A 19 34.60 16.89 -35.29
CA PRO A 19 36.05 16.93 -35.03
C PRO A 19 36.74 18.31 -35.29
N TYR A 20 38.00 18.45 -34.83
CA TYR A 20 39.06 19.45 -35.18
C TYR A 20 38.74 20.97 -34.98
N GLY A 21 39.64 21.90 -34.61
CA GLY A 21 41.07 21.93 -34.30
C GLY A 21 41.59 23.40 -34.38
N GLN A 22 42.44 23.81 -33.41
CA GLN A 22 43.54 24.84 -33.47
C GLN A 22 43.23 26.33 -33.85
N PRO A 23 44.13 27.33 -33.59
CA PRO A 23 45.57 27.25 -33.38
C PRO A 23 46.23 28.07 -32.24
N ASN A 24 47.51 27.73 -32.01
CA ASN A 24 48.56 28.39 -31.25
C ASN A 24 48.66 29.92 -31.41
N GLN A 25 49.06 30.61 -30.33
CA GLN A 25 50.03 31.71 -30.40
C GLN A 25 50.98 31.75 -29.18
N PRO A 26 52.21 32.27 -29.31
CA PRO A 26 53.32 32.02 -28.39
C PRO A 26 53.75 33.21 -27.52
N TYR A 27 54.41 32.88 -26.40
CA TYR A 27 55.48 33.58 -25.66
C TYR A 27 55.45 35.11 -25.47
N GLN A 28 55.54 35.56 -24.21
CA GLN A 28 56.59 36.50 -23.75
C GLN A 28 56.56 36.63 -22.21
N GLY A 29 57.73 36.45 -21.58
CA GLY A 29 57.93 36.63 -20.14
C GLY A 29 58.41 38.03 -19.77
N ALA A 30 58.25 38.39 -18.49
CA ALA A 30 59.10 39.35 -17.80
C ALA A 30 58.96 39.20 -16.26
N PRO A 31 59.98 39.61 -15.46
CA PRO A 31 60.21 39.11 -14.09
C PRO A 31 60.06 40.18 -12.97
N GLY A 32 60.01 39.71 -11.72
CA GLY A 32 60.20 40.50 -10.47
C GLY A 32 58.90 40.75 -9.69
N ARG A 33 58.84 40.72 -8.35
CA ARG A 33 59.84 40.87 -7.28
C ARG A 33 59.36 40.14 -6.00
N PRO A 34 60.27 39.74 -5.08
CA PRO A 34 59.90 39.34 -3.73
C PRO A 34 59.76 40.58 -2.83
N TYR A 35 58.69 40.67 -2.05
CA TYR A 35 58.58 41.63 -0.95
C TYR A 35 58.78 40.93 0.41
N PRO A 36 59.71 41.42 1.26
CA PRO A 36 59.91 40.94 2.62
C PRO A 36 58.89 41.56 3.60
N GLY A 37 58.58 40.82 4.66
CA GLY A 37 57.44 41.04 5.54
C GLY A 37 57.49 42.21 6.53
N GLN A 38 56.43 42.28 7.34
CA GLN A 38 56.42 42.95 8.64
C GLN A 38 55.53 42.14 9.62
N PRO A 39 55.99 41.87 10.85
CA PRO A 39 55.14 41.39 11.93
C PRO A 39 54.43 42.57 12.60
N GLN A 40 53.11 42.49 12.72
CA GLN A 40 52.31 43.49 13.44
C GLN A 40 52.00 42.99 14.87
N PRO A 41 52.38 43.72 15.93
CA PRO A 41 52.00 43.41 17.31
C PRO A 41 50.54 43.81 17.57
N GLY A 42 49.81 42.97 18.31
CA GLY A 42 48.39 43.16 18.58
C GLY A 42 48.05 44.22 19.64
N PRO A 43 46.76 44.42 19.91
CA PRO A 43 46.26 44.89 21.20
C PRO A 43 45.56 43.75 21.95
N GLN A 44 46.02 43.50 23.18
CA GLN A 44 45.27 42.77 24.20
C GLN A 44 43.99 43.55 24.52
N GLN A 45 42.81 42.96 24.26
CA GLN A 45 41.56 43.52 24.77
C GLN A 45 41.31 43.05 26.21
N PRO A 46 41.01 43.98 27.15
CA PRO A 46 40.72 43.65 28.54
C PRO A 46 39.46 42.79 28.66
N GLY A 47 39.51 41.79 29.54
CA GLY A 47 38.38 40.95 29.89
C GLY A 47 37.22 41.78 30.42
N GLN A 48 36.08 41.73 29.74
CA GLN A 48 34.81 42.13 30.33
C GLN A 48 34.33 41.00 31.24
N LEU A 49 34.30 41.28 32.54
CA LEU A 49 33.55 40.51 33.52
C LEU A 49 32.06 40.61 33.16
N GLN A 50 31.50 39.56 32.56
CA GLN A 50 30.05 39.42 32.42
C GLN A 50 29.45 39.11 33.81
N PRO A 51 28.47 39.91 34.29
CA PRO A 51 27.70 39.56 35.47
C PRO A 51 26.96 38.24 35.25
N GLY A 52 27.21 37.27 36.12
CA GLY A 52 26.57 35.96 36.06
C GLY A 52 25.06 36.07 36.15
N GLN A 53 24.37 35.73 35.07
CA GLN A 53 22.98 35.31 35.15
C GLN A 53 22.95 33.93 35.83
N PRO A 54 22.04 33.69 36.80
CA PRO A 54 21.84 32.37 37.35
C PRO A 54 21.31 31.45 36.24
N GLN A 55 22.16 30.55 35.74
CA GLN A 55 21.73 29.44 34.90
C GLN A 55 20.76 28.57 35.72
N PRO A 56 19.54 28.32 35.24
CA PRO A 56 18.71 27.27 35.80
C PRO A 56 19.45 25.95 35.60
N GLY A 57 19.79 25.29 36.71
CA GLY A 57 20.52 24.04 36.72
C GLY A 57 19.83 23.02 35.83
N GLN A 58 20.45 22.71 34.69
CA GLN A 58 20.12 21.51 33.96
C GLN A 58 20.63 20.33 34.79
N PRO A 59 19.76 19.37 35.17
CA PRO A 59 20.21 18.17 35.83
C PRO A 59 21.14 17.41 34.88
N TYR A 60 22.38 17.23 35.32
CA TYR A 60 23.34 16.30 34.73
C TYR A 60 22.64 14.94 34.57
N PRO A 61 22.50 14.39 33.35
CA PRO A 61 22.14 13.00 33.21
C PRO A 61 23.35 12.20 33.67
N GLY A 62 23.28 11.70 34.90
CA GLY A 62 24.19 10.68 35.38
C GLY A 62 24.22 9.53 34.38
N GLN A 63 25.42 9.15 33.96
CA GLN A 63 25.65 7.92 33.20
C GLN A 63 25.21 6.76 34.09
N ALA A 64 23.99 6.27 33.90
CA ALA A 64 23.53 5.02 34.45
C ALA A 64 24.17 3.88 33.64
N ALA A 65 24.90 3.02 34.34
CA ALA A 65 25.48 1.79 33.84
C ALA A 65 24.45 0.92 33.07
N PRO A 66 24.88 0.16 32.05
CA PRO A 66 23.99 -0.67 31.26
C PRO A 66 23.61 -1.92 32.05
N GLY A 67 22.40 -1.91 32.62
CA GLY A 67 21.88 -3.07 33.33
C GLY A 67 20.45 -2.90 33.79
N GLN A 68 19.50 -3.09 32.87
CA GLN A 68 18.21 -3.79 33.04
C GLN A 68 17.07 -3.13 32.22
N PRO A 69 16.18 -3.94 31.61
CA PRO A 69 15.09 -3.48 30.76
C PRO A 69 13.84 -3.24 31.62
N TYR A 70 13.47 -1.98 31.84
CA TYR A 70 12.16 -1.67 32.39
C TYR A 70 11.53 -0.53 31.62
N GLY A 71 10.32 -0.78 31.13
CA GLY A 71 9.58 0.08 30.22
C GLY A 71 9.36 1.47 30.78
N GLY A 72 10.04 2.45 30.18
CA GLY A 72 9.56 3.83 30.19
C GLY A 72 8.46 4.01 29.12
N PRO A 73 7.57 5.00 29.26
CA PRO A 73 6.65 5.43 28.22
C PRO A 73 7.44 6.14 27.10
N GLY A 74 8.29 5.37 26.42
CA GLY A 74 9.05 5.79 25.26
C GLY A 74 8.20 5.59 24.03
N TYR A 75 7.95 6.69 23.32
CA TYR A 75 7.64 6.75 21.88
C TYR A 75 7.53 5.38 21.23
N GLY A 76 6.28 4.91 21.14
CA GLY A 76 5.95 3.57 20.69
C GLY A 76 6.76 3.20 19.46
N ARG A 77 7.56 2.13 19.56
CA ARG A 77 8.04 1.43 18.37
C ARG A 77 6.81 1.28 17.46
N PRO A 78 6.86 1.69 16.18
CA PRO A 78 5.78 1.40 15.28
C PRO A 78 5.62 -0.12 15.28
N ASP A 79 4.52 -0.60 15.88
CA ASP A 79 4.20 -2.02 15.87
C ASP A 79 4.29 -2.47 14.41
N LYS A 80 5.21 -3.42 14.14
CA LYS A 80 5.31 -4.03 12.81
C LYS A 80 3.88 -4.44 12.44
N PRO A 81 3.30 -3.91 11.34
CA PRO A 81 1.93 -4.22 10.97
C PRO A 81 1.76 -5.73 10.94
N GLY A 82 1.03 -6.26 11.92
CA GLY A 82 0.84 -7.69 12.06
C GLY A 82 0.16 -8.20 10.80
N GLY A 83 0.71 -9.28 10.22
CA GLY A 83 0.09 -9.94 9.07
C GLY A 83 -1.37 -10.33 9.29
N GLY A 84 -1.80 -10.41 10.54
CA GLY A 84 -3.16 -10.71 10.95
C GLY A 84 -4.22 -9.78 10.35
N ALA A 85 -3.91 -8.51 10.07
CA ALA A 85 -4.91 -7.60 9.47
C ALA A 85 -5.34 -8.04 8.06
N ALA A 86 -4.40 -8.50 7.23
CA ALA A 86 -4.71 -8.99 5.88
C ALA A 86 -5.42 -10.34 5.92
N VAL A 87 -5.02 -11.22 6.83
CA VAL A 87 -5.67 -12.53 7.03
C VAL A 87 -7.11 -12.34 7.51
N LEU A 88 -7.33 -11.48 8.49
CA LEU A 88 -8.66 -11.16 9.00
C LEU A 88 -9.56 -10.60 7.89
N ALA A 89 -9.06 -9.64 7.11
CA ALA A 89 -9.81 -9.07 5.99
C ALA A 89 -10.20 -10.13 4.95
N GLY A 90 -9.29 -11.03 4.58
CA GLY A 90 -9.59 -12.14 3.66
C GLY A 90 -10.60 -13.13 4.22
N LEU A 91 -10.45 -13.53 5.49
CA LEU A 91 -11.37 -14.48 6.14
C LEU A 91 -12.78 -13.93 6.31
N LEU A 92 -12.94 -12.62 6.50
CA LEU A 92 -14.25 -11.99 6.63
C LEU A 92 -15.09 -12.06 5.34
N PHE A 93 -14.49 -12.31 4.17
CA PHE A 93 -15.25 -12.54 2.93
C PHE A 93 -15.82 -13.96 2.83
N LEU A 94 -15.34 -14.93 3.63
CA LEU A 94 -15.79 -16.32 3.52
C LEU A 94 -17.29 -16.48 3.74
N PRO A 95 -17.91 -15.89 4.79
CA PRO A 95 -19.36 -15.99 4.97
C PRO A 95 -20.16 -15.44 3.78
N ALA A 96 -19.70 -14.33 3.17
CA ALA A 96 -20.34 -13.74 2.00
C ALA A 96 -20.26 -14.64 0.76
N VAL A 97 -19.08 -15.22 0.51
CA VAL A 97 -18.85 -16.18 -0.59
C VAL A 97 -19.71 -17.42 -0.40
N ILE A 98 -19.65 -18.04 0.79
CA ILE A 98 -20.41 -19.25 1.12
C ILE A 98 -21.91 -18.98 0.95
N TYR A 99 -22.40 -17.88 1.50
CA TYR A 99 -23.79 -17.47 1.35
C TYR A 99 -24.20 -17.34 -0.12
N THR A 100 -23.39 -16.65 -0.93
CA THR A 100 -23.68 -16.42 -2.36
C THR A 100 -23.72 -17.74 -3.14
N LEU A 101 -22.81 -18.68 -2.83
CA LEU A 101 -22.81 -20.00 -3.46
C LEU A 101 -24.03 -20.82 -3.04
N ILE A 102 -24.37 -20.87 -1.74
CA ILE A 102 -25.58 -21.55 -1.26
C ILE A 102 -26.83 -20.97 -1.94
N ALA A 103 -26.91 -19.64 -2.02
CA ALA A 103 -28.02 -18.93 -2.66
C ALA A 103 -28.18 -19.34 -4.14
N ALA A 104 -27.08 -19.40 -4.87
CA ALA A 104 -27.10 -19.78 -6.27
C ALA A 104 -27.35 -21.28 -6.50
N PHE A 105 -26.80 -22.18 -5.67
CA PHE A 105 -27.03 -23.63 -5.80
C PHE A 105 -28.47 -24.03 -5.47
N THR A 106 -29.05 -23.47 -4.42
CA THR A 106 -30.45 -23.77 -4.03
C THR A 106 -31.47 -23.14 -4.98
N SER A 107 -31.06 -22.13 -5.74
CA SER A 107 -31.91 -21.47 -6.75
C SER A 107 -31.73 -22.03 -8.16
N TRP A 108 -30.89 -23.06 -8.34
CA TRP A 108 -30.45 -23.55 -9.65
C TRP A 108 -31.60 -23.98 -10.57
N ASP A 109 -32.67 -24.56 -10.01
CA ASP A 109 -33.81 -25.08 -10.78
C ASP A 109 -34.85 -24.00 -11.12
N GLY A 110 -34.60 -22.74 -10.75
CA GLY A 110 -35.52 -21.61 -10.95
C GLY A 110 -36.80 -21.68 -10.12
N ARG A 111 -36.98 -22.72 -9.29
CA ARG A 111 -38.09 -22.91 -8.35
C ARG A 111 -37.53 -22.93 -6.93
N PRO A 112 -37.47 -21.78 -6.25
CA PRO A 112 -36.86 -21.73 -4.93
C PRO A 112 -37.77 -22.34 -3.86
N ASP A 113 -37.20 -23.20 -3.02
CA ASP A 113 -37.85 -23.66 -1.79
C ASP A 113 -38.07 -22.52 -0.79
N SER A 114 -37.26 -21.45 -0.88
CA SER A 114 -37.36 -20.24 -0.06
C SER A 114 -37.27 -18.99 -0.92
N LEU A 115 -38.40 -18.27 -1.02
CA LEU A 115 -38.47 -17.01 -1.78
C LEU A 115 -37.51 -15.94 -1.23
N HIS A 116 -37.29 -15.90 0.09
CA HIS A 116 -36.36 -14.95 0.70
C HIS A 116 -34.94 -15.11 0.15
N LEU A 117 -34.51 -16.37 0.01
CA LEU A 117 -33.14 -16.71 -0.39
C LEU A 117 -32.95 -16.59 -1.90
N PHE A 118 -34.02 -16.83 -2.65
CA PHE A 118 -34.08 -16.55 -4.07
C PHE A 118 -33.91 -15.07 -4.39
N ILE A 119 -34.66 -14.21 -3.69
CA ILE A 119 -34.62 -12.76 -3.91
C ILE A 119 -33.26 -12.15 -3.56
N SER A 120 -32.49 -12.79 -2.66
CA SER A 120 -31.16 -12.34 -2.28
C SER A 120 -30.02 -12.83 -3.18
N VAL A 121 -30.30 -13.63 -4.22
CA VAL A 121 -29.29 -14.04 -5.21
C VAL A 121 -28.72 -12.80 -5.93
N LEU A 122 -27.41 -12.80 -6.14
CA LEU A 122 -26.71 -11.68 -6.77
C LEU A 122 -27.13 -11.56 -8.24
N GLY A 123 -27.53 -10.36 -8.67
CA GLY A 123 -28.05 -10.11 -10.03
C GLY A 123 -29.56 -10.29 -10.21
N MET A 124 -30.29 -10.86 -9.25
CA MET A 124 -31.74 -11.05 -9.35
C MET A 124 -32.53 -9.77 -9.57
N ALA A 125 -32.09 -8.66 -8.98
CA ALA A 125 -32.74 -7.37 -9.16
C ALA A 125 -32.70 -6.87 -10.63
N PHE A 126 -31.81 -7.42 -11.47
CA PHE A 126 -31.65 -7.08 -12.88
C PHE A 126 -32.01 -8.22 -13.83
N ALA A 127 -32.14 -9.46 -13.35
CA ALA A 127 -32.34 -10.64 -14.19
C ALA A 127 -33.55 -10.52 -15.12
N HIS A 128 -34.68 -10.04 -14.59
CA HIS A 128 -35.87 -9.82 -15.40
C HIS A 128 -35.69 -8.70 -16.44
N ASP A 129 -34.98 -7.64 -16.07
CA ASP A 129 -34.82 -6.44 -16.92
C ASP A 129 -33.79 -6.65 -18.04
N VAL A 130 -32.76 -7.48 -17.79
CA VAL A 130 -31.64 -7.70 -18.73
C VAL A 130 -31.89 -8.89 -19.66
N THR A 131 -32.28 -10.05 -19.11
CA THR A 131 -32.41 -11.30 -19.86
C THR A 131 -33.83 -11.88 -19.86
N GLY A 132 -34.72 -11.39 -18.99
CA GLY A 132 -36.02 -12.01 -18.75
C GLY A 132 -35.94 -13.39 -18.10
N ASN A 133 -34.76 -13.80 -17.62
CA ASN A 133 -34.50 -15.14 -17.08
C ASN A 133 -33.55 -15.07 -15.88
N VAL A 134 -33.83 -15.91 -14.89
CA VAL A 134 -33.14 -16.05 -13.60
C VAL A 134 -31.73 -16.66 -13.74
N ASP A 135 -31.48 -17.39 -14.83
CA ASP A 135 -30.17 -17.98 -15.15
C ASP A 135 -29.03 -16.94 -15.14
N PHE A 136 -29.35 -15.69 -15.49
CA PHE A 136 -28.39 -14.59 -15.43
C PHE A 136 -27.88 -14.35 -14.00
N ALA A 137 -28.77 -14.27 -13.01
CA ALA A 137 -28.40 -14.03 -11.63
C ALA A 137 -27.61 -15.21 -11.04
N ILE A 138 -28.02 -16.43 -11.36
CA ILE A 138 -27.32 -17.66 -10.94
C ILE A 138 -25.90 -17.66 -11.50
N THR A 139 -25.74 -17.36 -12.80
CA THR A 139 -24.45 -17.28 -13.49
C THR A 139 -23.56 -16.20 -12.87
N VAL A 140 -24.08 -14.99 -12.65
CA VAL A 140 -23.33 -13.89 -12.02
C VAL A 140 -22.86 -14.28 -10.62
N SER A 141 -23.74 -14.88 -9.81
CA SER A 141 -23.40 -15.36 -8.46
C SER A 141 -22.29 -16.42 -8.48
N MET A 142 -22.38 -17.37 -9.41
CA MET A 142 -21.40 -18.45 -9.60
C MET A 142 -20.06 -17.99 -10.14
N ILE A 143 -19.99 -16.82 -10.77
CA ILE A 143 -18.73 -16.22 -11.22
C ILE A 143 -18.12 -15.34 -10.13
N VAL A 144 -18.93 -14.45 -9.53
CA VAL A 144 -18.43 -13.47 -8.56
C VAL A 144 -17.93 -14.14 -7.29
N ALA A 145 -18.63 -15.14 -6.76
CA ALA A 145 -18.23 -15.76 -5.49
C ALA A 145 -16.86 -16.48 -5.58
N PRO A 146 -16.56 -17.30 -6.60
CA PRO A 146 -15.22 -17.88 -6.78
C PRO A 146 -14.13 -16.85 -7.05
N ILE A 147 -14.40 -15.80 -7.84
CA ILE A 147 -13.44 -14.71 -8.07
C ILE A 147 -13.07 -14.05 -6.73
N VAL A 148 -14.07 -13.71 -5.91
CA VAL A 148 -13.86 -13.13 -4.59
C VAL A 148 -13.12 -14.08 -3.67
N LEU A 149 -13.42 -15.39 -3.71
CA LEU A 149 -12.69 -16.41 -2.94
C LEU A 149 -11.20 -16.44 -3.32
N VAL A 150 -10.88 -16.47 -4.61
CA VAL A 150 -9.50 -16.46 -5.08
C VAL A 150 -8.79 -15.16 -4.67
N LEU A 151 -9.43 -14.00 -4.83
CA LEU A 151 -8.88 -12.72 -4.40
C LEU A 151 -8.68 -12.67 -2.87
N ALA A 152 -9.60 -13.21 -2.08
CA ALA A 152 -9.46 -13.30 -0.62
C ALA A 152 -8.27 -14.18 -0.23
N LEU A 153 -8.08 -15.32 -0.90
CA LEU A 153 -6.90 -16.19 -0.70
C LEU A 153 -5.60 -15.48 -1.10
N LEU A 154 -5.58 -14.79 -2.23
CA LEU A 154 -4.41 -14.01 -2.66
C LEU A 154 -4.10 -12.83 -1.70
N LEU A 155 -5.12 -12.27 -1.04
CA LEU A 155 -4.93 -11.26 0.00
C LEU A 155 -4.24 -11.85 1.24
N VAL A 156 -4.57 -13.09 1.62
CA VAL A 156 -3.87 -13.83 2.70
C VAL A 156 -2.39 -13.99 2.37
N PHE A 157 -2.05 -14.21 1.09
CA PHE A 157 -0.67 -14.23 0.58
C PHE A 157 -0.04 -12.83 0.40
N ARG A 158 -0.73 -11.78 0.82
CA ARG A 158 -0.29 -10.37 0.87
C ARG A 158 0.07 -9.77 -0.49
N VAL A 159 -0.69 -10.11 -1.54
CA VAL A 159 -0.53 -9.48 -2.85
C VAL A 159 -1.11 -8.04 -2.82
N PRO A 160 -0.32 -6.98 -3.02
CA PRO A 160 -0.75 -5.60 -2.76
C PRO A 160 -1.86 -5.10 -3.70
N ALA A 161 -1.86 -5.50 -4.97
CA ALA A 161 -2.87 -5.10 -5.95
C ALA A 161 -4.25 -5.73 -5.66
N VAL A 162 -4.25 -6.94 -5.10
CA VAL A 162 -5.45 -7.75 -4.84
C VAL A 162 -6.37 -7.08 -3.84
N ARG A 163 -5.81 -6.34 -2.87
CA ARG A 163 -6.59 -5.58 -1.90
C ARG A 163 -7.57 -4.63 -2.58
N TRP A 164 -7.10 -3.82 -3.54
CA TRP A 164 -7.94 -2.85 -4.23
C TRP A 164 -8.98 -3.53 -5.11
N ALA A 165 -8.59 -4.61 -5.81
CA ALA A 165 -9.54 -5.40 -6.59
C ALA A 165 -10.68 -5.97 -5.71
N LEU A 166 -10.33 -6.55 -4.56
CA LEU A 166 -11.30 -7.12 -3.62
C LEU A 166 -12.19 -6.03 -2.99
N THR A 167 -11.63 -4.88 -2.61
CA THR A 167 -12.41 -3.75 -2.08
C THR A 167 -13.37 -3.19 -3.12
N VAL A 168 -12.94 -3.00 -4.37
CA VAL A 168 -13.82 -2.50 -5.43
C VAL A 168 -14.94 -3.51 -5.73
N LEU A 169 -14.60 -4.79 -5.86
CA LEU A 169 -15.58 -5.83 -6.15
C LEU A 169 -16.59 -5.99 -5.01
N GLY A 170 -16.12 -6.00 -3.76
CA GLY A 170 -16.98 -6.04 -2.59
C GLY A 170 -17.88 -4.80 -2.46
N ALA A 171 -17.37 -3.61 -2.80
CA ALA A 171 -18.16 -2.38 -2.84
C ALA A 171 -19.25 -2.44 -3.92
N LEU A 172 -18.94 -2.98 -5.11
CA LEU A 172 -19.93 -3.19 -6.17
C LEU A 172 -21.05 -4.15 -5.72
N CYS A 173 -20.70 -5.26 -5.06
CA CYS A 173 -21.70 -6.16 -4.47
C CYS A 173 -22.55 -5.46 -3.41
N ALA A 174 -21.93 -4.67 -2.52
CA ALA A 174 -22.67 -3.92 -1.50
C ALA A 174 -23.63 -2.90 -2.12
N ILE A 175 -23.18 -2.12 -3.12
CA ILE A 175 -24.02 -1.17 -3.86
C ILE A 175 -25.20 -1.89 -4.53
N TYR A 176 -24.95 -3.06 -5.14
CA TYR A 176 -26.00 -3.90 -5.69
C TYR A 176 -27.06 -4.25 -4.64
N TYR A 177 -26.64 -4.70 -3.44
CA TYR A 177 -27.60 -5.07 -2.40
C TYR A 177 -28.35 -3.87 -1.82
N VAL A 178 -27.72 -2.69 -1.72
CA VAL A 178 -28.43 -1.44 -1.40
C VAL A 178 -29.54 -1.18 -2.43
N TYR A 179 -29.21 -1.27 -3.71
CA TYR A 179 -30.19 -1.12 -4.79
C TYR A 179 -31.31 -2.17 -4.71
N ALA A 180 -30.96 -3.44 -4.49
CA ALA A 180 -31.94 -4.53 -4.36
C ALA A 180 -32.90 -4.30 -3.19
N VAL A 181 -32.40 -3.87 -2.03
CA VAL A 181 -33.21 -3.52 -0.86
C VAL A 181 -34.15 -2.35 -1.18
N ILE A 182 -33.65 -1.27 -1.80
CA ILE A 182 -34.49 -0.13 -2.19
C ILE A 182 -35.57 -0.56 -3.19
N LYS A 183 -35.21 -1.36 -4.21
CA LYS A 183 -36.16 -1.87 -5.23
C LYS A 183 -37.27 -2.70 -4.57
N LEU A 184 -36.94 -3.58 -3.62
CA LEU A 184 -37.91 -4.40 -2.89
C LEU A 184 -38.86 -3.58 -2.02
N LEU A 185 -38.32 -2.60 -1.30
CA LEU A 185 -39.11 -1.74 -0.42
C LEU A 185 -40.07 -0.83 -1.21
N THR A 186 -39.67 -0.41 -2.41
CA THR A 186 -40.45 0.52 -3.23
C THR A 186 -41.45 -0.15 -4.17
N THR A 187 -41.11 -1.31 -4.74
CA THR A 187 -41.91 -1.91 -5.84
C THR A 187 -42.93 -2.92 -5.33
N THR A 188 -42.57 -3.73 -4.34
CA THR A 188 -43.31 -4.97 -4.07
C THR A 188 -44.12 -4.91 -2.77
N GLY A 189 -43.99 -3.83 -1.98
CA GLY A 189 -44.52 -3.80 -0.60
C GLY A 189 -43.93 -4.92 0.28
N GLY A 190 -42.86 -5.58 -0.19
CA GLY A 190 -42.34 -6.85 0.31
C GLY A 190 -41.37 -6.66 1.46
N GLY A 191 -41.74 -5.88 2.47
CA GLY A 191 -40.89 -5.65 3.65
C GLY A 191 -40.48 -6.95 4.35
N GLU A 192 -41.33 -7.99 4.29
CA GLU A 192 -41.03 -9.31 4.85
C GLU A 192 -39.86 -10.02 4.14
N PHE A 193 -39.67 -9.77 2.84
CA PHE A 193 -38.61 -10.38 2.05
C PHE A 193 -37.28 -9.62 2.13
N VAL A 194 -37.24 -8.46 2.78
CA VAL A 194 -36.05 -7.60 2.81
C VAL A 194 -34.93 -8.14 3.70
N ILE A 195 -35.25 -9.04 4.64
CA ILE A 195 -34.33 -9.51 5.68
C ILE A 195 -33.07 -10.14 5.07
N LEU A 196 -33.22 -11.10 4.14
CA LEU A 196 -32.07 -11.79 3.56
C LEU A 196 -31.20 -10.89 2.65
N PRO A 197 -31.75 -10.02 1.79
CA PRO A 197 -30.97 -8.99 1.10
C PRO A 197 -30.21 -8.05 2.03
N VAL A 198 -30.77 -7.69 3.19
CA VAL A 198 -30.08 -6.88 4.21
C VAL A 198 -28.95 -7.66 4.87
N VAL A 199 -29.16 -8.94 5.20
CA VAL A 199 -28.10 -9.81 5.71
C VAL A 199 -26.98 -9.93 4.68
N ALA A 200 -27.31 -10.17 3.40
CA ALA A 200 -26.34 -10.23 2.32
C ALA A 200 -25.58 -8.89 2.16
N LEU A 201 -26.28 -7.75 2.23
CA LEU A 201 -25.66 -6.43 2.25
C LEU A 201 -24.60 -6.33 3.34
N LEU A 202 -24.93 -6.70 4.57
CA LEU A 202 -24.00 -6.64 5.70
C LEU A 202 -22.81 -7.59 5.51
N LEU A 203 -23.07 -8.79 5.00
CA LEU A 203 -22.03 -9.78 4.67
C LEU A 203 -21.04 -9.26 3.63
N TRP A 204 -21.46 -8.42 2.68
CA TRP A 204 -20.57 -7.80 1.71
C TRP A 204 -19.94 -6.49 2.21
N LEU A 205 -20.69 -5.67 2.94
CA LEU A 205 -20.27 -4.34 3.36
C LEU A 205 -19.18 -4.37 4.44
N VAL A 206 -19.35 -5.21 5.47
CA VAL A 206 -18.40 -5.32 6.58
C VAL A 206 -17.00 -5.72 6.13
N PRO A 207 -16.78 -6.82 5.39
CA PRO A 207 -15.45 -7.19 4.92
C PRO A 207 -14.87 -6.17 3.94
N THR A 208 -15.71 -5.54 3.10
CA THR A 208 -15.28 -4.47 2.19
C THR A 208 -14.70 -3.29 2.95
N PHE A 209 -15.39 -2.83 3.99
CA PHE A 209 -14.93 -1.73 4.83
C PHE A 209 -13.61 -2.10 5.53
N VAL A 210 -13.53 -3.31 6.10
CA VAL A 210 -12.29 -3.80 6.76
C VAL A 210 -11.12 -3.88 5.78
N ALA A 211 -11.33 -4.39 4.57
CA ALA A 211 -10.31 -4.44 3.52
C ALA A 211 -9.82 -3.04 3.10
N ALA A 212 -10.70 -2.04 3.12
CA ALA A 212 -10.38 -0.65 2.80
C ALA A 212 -9.53 0.05 3.89
N LEU A 213 -9.44 -0.50 5.10
CA LEU A 213 -8.73 0.16 6.21
C LEU A 213 -7.20 0.25 5.99
N PRO A 214 -6.56 1.38 6.33
CA PRO A 214 -5.11 1.57 6.19
C PRO A 214 -4.20 0.49 6.80
N PRO A 215 -4.51 -0.12 7.96
CA PRO A 215 -3.71 -1.21 8.54
C PRO A 215 -3.52 -2.40 7.58
N VAL A 216 -4.55 -2.76 6.80
CA VAL A 216 -4.46 -3.83 5.78
C VAL A 216 -3.49 -3.44 4.67
N GLY A 217 -3.47 -2.15 4.29
CA GLY A 217 -2.51 -1.61 3.32
C GLY A 217 -1.07 -1.58 3.84
N ARG A 218 -0.88 -1.30 5.13
CA ARG A 218 0.47 -1.31 5.74
C ARG A 218 1.01 -2.74 5.87
N ALA A 219 0.15 -3.72 6.15
CA ALA A 219 0.54 -5.14 6.24
C ALA A 219 0.97 -5.77 4.90
N THR A 220 0.51 -5.21 3.77
CA THR A 220 0.78 -5.73 2.42
C THR A 220 1.96 -5.04 1.72
N ARG A 221 2.36 -3.83 2.16
CA ARG A 221 3.60 -3.20 1.68
C ARG A 221 4.78 -3.96 2.30
N ARG A 222 5.42 -4.82 1.51
CA ARG A 222 6.76 -5.33 1.84
C ARG A 222 7.62 -4.10 2.13
N THR A 223 8.22 -4.05 3.31
CA THR A 223 9.22 -3.02 3.63
C THR A 223 10.23 -3.06 2.49
N ALA A 224 10.27 -2.01 1.67
CA ALA A 224 11.34 -1.89 0.70
C ALA A 224 12.65 -2.07 1.49
N PRO A 225 13.63 -2.85 0.97
CA PRO A 225 14.95 -2.86 1.57
C PRO A 225 15.32 -1.40 1.76
N GLN A 226 15.57 -0.98 3.00
CA GLN A 226 16.05 0.38 3.20
C GLN A 226 17.25 0.51 2.27
N PRO A 227 17.26 1.48 1.33
CA PRO A 227 18.46 1.73 0.57
C PRO A 227 19.54 1.90 1.63
N PHE A 228 20.57 1.05 1.59
CA PHE A 228 21.68 1.07 2.54
C PHE A 228 21.92 2.54 2.84
N GLN A 229 21.56 2.99 4.04
CA GLN A 229 21.84 4.35 4.44
C GLN A 229 23.35 4.41 4.33
N GLN A 230 23.82 5.01 3.23
CA GLN A 230 25.22 5.27 3.02
C GLN A 230 25.61 6.05 4.26
N GLN A 231 26.31 5.39 5.17
CA GLN A 231 26.82 6.05 6.36
C GLN A 231 27.56 7.29 5.85
N PRO A 232 27.20 8.49 6.32
CA PRO A 232 27.82 9.69 5.83
C PRO A 232 29.34 9.56 6.00
N PRO A 233 30.15 9.76 4.96
CA PRO A 233 31.59 9.49 4.99
C PRO A 233 32.37 10.35 6.02
N TYR A 234 31.72 11.32 6.64
CA TYR A 234 32.34 12.30 7.54
C TYR A 234 32.78 11.71 8.90
N GLN A 235 32.35 10.51 9.30
CA GLN A 235 32.76 9.94 10.60
C GLN A 235 34.10 9.18 10.58
N GLN A 236 34.76 9.02 9.43
CA GLN A 236 36.05 8.32 9.38
C GLN A 236 37.30 9.22 9.51
N GLN A 237 37.15 10.55 9.54
CA GLN A 237 38.30 11.48 9.54
C GLN A 237 38.73 12.01 10.92
N GLN A 238 38.07 11.63 12.02
CA GLN A 238 38.39 12.18 13.36
C GLN A 238 39.43 11.39 14.18
N TRP A 239 40.08 10.36 13.63
CA TRP A 239 41.01 9.50 14.38
C TRP A 239 42.42 9.39 13.78
N ARG A 240 42.97 10.46 13.21
CA ARG A 240 44.40 10.50 12.84
C ARG A 240 45.11 11.69 13.45
#